data_AF-A0A822FQE7-F1
#
_entry.id   AF-A0A822FQE7-F1
#
_cell.length_a   1.000
_cell.length_b   1.000
_cell.length_c   1.000
_cell.angle_alpha   90.00
_cell.angle_beta   90.00
_cell.angle_gamma   90.00
#
_symmetry.space_group_name_H-M   'P 1'
#
loop_
_entity.id
_entity.type
_entity.pdbx_description
1 polymer ?
#
loop_
_entity_poly.entity_id
_entity_poly.type
_entity_poly.pdbx_seq_one_letter_code
_entity_poly.pdbx_strand_id
1 'polypeptide(L)'
;MIGADIGTGWVDQAGNVHFQDRHAFNFSRPVIDNTTQDWFHLQGREQNGWTCIQFKRLLDTCDSMDVRIRSGTNIVIFAYGLVDPDLSRQDGDISYHDDRRGTRMIPLQSYGNPPSEDKFAGLDSFEFRLNNYRVPSTETTYHCKHKALIDPANRDIVHHQLVYECDPAAIFDDANLPEGLCDEINPQIELCTTNIASIWAVGGDY
;
A
#
# COMPACT_ATOMS: atom_id res chain seq x y z
N MET A 1 13.30 -11.58 1.73
CA MET A 1 12.41 -12.66 1.29
C MET A 1 12.45 -13.90 2.19
N ILE A 2 13.15 -13.91 3.34
CA ILE A 2 13.11 -15.06 4.26
C ILE A 2 11.68 -15.27 4.78
N GLY A 3 11.21 -16.52 4.81
CA GLY A 3 9.88 -16.91 5.23
C GLY A 3 8.78 -16.57 4.21
N ALA A 4 9.16 -16.22 2.98
CA ALA A 4 8.19 -15.91 1.94
C ALA A 4 7.64 -17.19 1.29
N ASP A 5 6.33 -17.16 1.07
CA ASP A 5 5.49 -18.07 0.30
C ASP A 5 5.33 -17.47 -1.12
N ILE A 6 5.73 -18.22 -2.16
CA ILE A 6 6.04 -17.68 -3.48
C ILE A 6 5.50 -18.57 -4.61
N GLY A 7 4.48 -18.07 -5.32
CA GLY A 7 4.17 -18.54 -6.67
C GLY A 7 5.17 -18.01 -7.71
N THR A 8 5.82 -18.88 -8.46
CA THR A 8 6.77 -18.53 -9.53
C THR A 8 6.29 -19.06 -10.87
N GLY A 9 6.28 -18.24 -11.93
CA GLY A 9 5.83 -18.71 -13.25
C GLY A 9 6.39 -17.95 -14.44
N TRP A 10 6.33 -18.61 -15.59
CA TRP A 10 6.74 -18.11 -16.90
C TRP A 10 5.91 -18.77 -18.01
N VAL A 11 6.01 -18.25 -19.23
CA VAL A 11 5.38 -18.82 -20.42
C VAL A 11 6.50 -19.16 -21.39
N ASP A 12 6.64 -20.44 -21.75
CA ASP A 12 7.72 -20.84 -22.66
C ASP A 12 7.47 -20.41 -24.12
N GLN A 13 8.48 -20.59 -24.96
CA GLN A 13 8.39 -20.26 -26.39
C GLN A 13 7.31 -21.03 -27.15
N ALA A 14 6.85 -22.18 -26.64
CA ALA A 14 5.74 -22.95 -27.20
C ALA A 14 4.36 -22.47 -26.69
N GLY A 15 4.34 -21.49 -25.78
CA GLY A 15 3.14 -20.93 -25.18
C GLY A 15 2.64 -21.71 -23.95
N ASN A 16 3.41 -22.65 -23.43
CA ASN A 16 2.99 -23.39 -22.23
C ASN A 16 3.29 -22.57 -20.98
N VAL A 17 2.34 -22.59 -20.04
CA VAL A 17 2.50 -21.96 -18.74
C VAL A 17 3.20 -22.91 -17.80
N HIS A 18 4.29 -22.45 -17.20
CA HIS A 18 4.96 -23.13 -16.11
C HIS A 18 4.71 -22.35 -14.83
N PHE A 19 4.33 -23.06 -13.76
CA PHE A 19 4.01 -22.44 -12.48
C PHE A 19 4.43 -23.36 -11.34
N GLN A 20 5.10 -22.80 -10.34
CA GLN A 20 5.73 -23.54 -9.25
C GLN A 20 5.40 -22.87 -7.92
N ASP A 21 5.13 -23.72 -6.94
CA ASP A 21 5.03 -23.36 -5.54
C ASP A 21 6.41 -23.39 -4.89
N ARG A 22 6.79 -22.32 -4.20
CA ARG A 22 8.13 -22.17 -3.63
C ARG A 22 8.12 -21.50 -2.28
N HIS A 23 9.06 -21.93 -1.45
CA HIS A 23 9.33 -21.36 -0.14
C HIS A 23 10.76 -20.84 0.00
N ALA A 24 10.93 -19.69 0.63
CA ALA A 24 12.24 -19.06 0.83
C ALA A 24 12.73 -19.19 2.29
N PHE A 25 13.56 -20.19 2.58
CA PHE A 25 14.15 -20.39 3.91
C PHE A 25 15.26 -19.40 4.28
N ASN A 26 15.94 -18.79 3.30
CA ASN A 26 17.03 -17.86 3.52
C ASN A 26 17.19 -16.91 2.31
N PHE A 27 18.25 -16.10 2.26
CA PHE A 27 18.56 -15.24 1.12
C PHE A 27 19.24 -16.00 -0.04
N SER A 28 18.63 -17.11 -0.47
CA SER A 28 19.03 -17.93 -1.61
C SER A 28 17.86 -18.19 -2.53
N ARG A 29 18.09 -18.84 -3.67
CA ARG A 29 17.01 -19.32 -4.54
C ARG A 29 15.92 -20.03 -3.71
N PRO A 30 14.64 -19.60 -3.79
CA PRO A 30 13.53 -20.28 -3.12
C PRO A 30 13.43 -21.73 -3.58
N VAL A 31 13.22 -22.65 -2.65
CA VAL A 31 13.10 -24.08 -2.97
C VAL A 31 11.68 -24.39 -3.41
N ILE A 32 11.50 -25.40 -4.26
CA ILE A 32 10.16 -25.90 -4.61
C ILE A 32 9.55 -26.53 -3.36
N ASP A 33 8.30 -26.17 -3.07
CA ASP A 33 7.51 -26.92 -2.10
C ASP A 33 7.14 -28.27 -2.72
N ASN A 34 7.70 -29.34 -2.16
CA ASN A 34 7.44 -30.71 -2.61
C ASN A 34 6.47 -31.44 -1.68
N THR A 35 5.98 -30.77 -0.63
CA THR A 35 5.07 -31.34 0.36
C THR A 35 3.62 -31.04 0.02
N THR A 36 3.34 -29.82 -0.43
CA THR A 36 2.03 -29.39 -0.92
C THR A 36 2.17 -28.59 -2.21
N GLN A 37 1.05 -28.37 -2.89
CA GLN A 37 0.95 -27.53 -4.08
C GLN A 37 -0.28 -26.67 -3.86
N ASP A 38 -0.07 -25.41 -3.53
CA ASP A 38 -1.11 -24.47 -3.11
C ASP A 38 -1.31 -23.34 -4.12
N TRP A 39 -0.36 -23.19 -5.04
CA TRP A 39 -0.30 -22.17 -6.08
C TRP A 39 -0.61 -22.74 -7.47
N PHE A 40 -1.79 -22.45 -8.00
CA PHE A 40 -2.23 -22.99 -9.28
C PHE A 40 -2.39 -21.92 -10.33
N HIS A 41 -1.71 -22.05 -11.46
CA HIS A 41 -2.05 -21.23 -12.64
C HIS A 41 -3.44 -21.63 -13.18
N LEU A 42 -4.11 -20.66 -13.80
CA LEU A 42 -5.37 -20.83 -14.51
C LEU A 42 -5.15 -20.70 -16.01
N GLN A 43 -4.43 -19.66 -16.40
CA GLN A 43 -4.06 -19.38 -17.79
C GLN A 43 -2.84 -18.45 -17.79
N GLY A 44 -2.13 -18.42 -18.90
CA GLY A 44 -1.02 -17.51 -19.09
C GLY A 44 -0.78 -17.26 -20.56
N ARG A 45 -0.22 -16.09 -20.86
CA ARG A 45 0.16 -15.70 -22.21
C ARG A 45 1.36 -14.78 -22.16
N GLU A 46 2.18 -14.87 -23.19
CA GLU A 46 3.23 -13.90 -23.45
C GLU A 46 3.00 -13.25 -24.81
N GLN A 47 2.87 -11.93 -24.82
CA GLN A 47 2.62 -11.16 -26.05
C GLN A 47 3.13 -9.74 -25.91
N ASN A 48 3.80 -9.24 -26.95
CA ASN A 48 4.27 -7.85 -27.05
C ASN A 48 5.16 -7.41 -25.86
N GLY A 49 6.00 -8.31 -25.35
CA GLY A 49 6.89 -8.04 -24.20
C GLY A 49 6.19 -8.10 -22.83
N TRP A 50 4.94 -8.56 -22.78
CA TRP A 50 4.20 -8.77 -21.53
C TRP A 50 3.95 -10.25 -21.29
N THR A 51 4.35 -10.75 -20.13
CA THR A 51 3.94 -12.05 -19.62
C THR A 51 2.83 -11.84 -18.59
N CYS A 52 1.66 -12.43 -18.85
CA CYS A 52 0.51 -12.37 -17.94
C CYS A 52 0.16 -13.79 -17.53
N ILE A 53 0.22 -14.07 -16.22
CA ILE A 53 -0.18 -15.35 -15.65
C ILE A 53 -1.30 -15.09 -14.65
N GLN A 54 -2.44 -15.72 -14.87
CA GLN A 54 -3.53 -15.75 -13.92
C GLN A 54 -3.38 -17.00 -13.06
N PHE A 55 -3.54 -16.85 -11.74
CA PHE A 55 -3.41 -17.94 -10.78
C PHE A 55 -4.50 -17.88 -9.72
N LYS A 56 -4.60 -18.94 -8.94
CA LYS A 56 -5.41 -19.05 -7.73
C LYS A 56 -4.59 -19.68 -6.61
N ARG A 57 -4.90 -19.29 -5.38
CA ARG A 57 -4.38 -19.83 -4.13
C ARG A 57 -5.43 -19.62 -3.04
N LEU A 58 -5.58 -20.55 -2.10
CA LEU A 58 -6.46 -20.35 -0.96
C LEU A 58 -5.93 -19.24 -0.03
N LEU A 59 -6.82 -18.59 0.73
CA LEU A 59 -6.41 -17.60 1.73
C LEU A 59 -5.68 -18.24 2.91
N ASP A 60 -6.06 -19.47 3.25
CA ASP A 60 -5.44 -20.31 4.27
C ASP A 60 -5.37 -21.72 3.70
N THR A 61 -4.15 -22.21 3.52
CA THR A 61 -3.86 -23.52 2.91
C THR A 61 -3.66 -24.59 3.98
N CYS A 62 -3.55 -24.19 5.25
CA CYS A 62 -3.16 -25.04 6.38
C CYS A 62 -1.78 -25.70 6.21
N ASP A 63 -0.97 -25.25 5.25
CA ASP A 63 0.42 -25.65 5.12
C ASP A 63 1.34 -24.75 5.96
N SER A 64 2.39 -25.36 6.50
CA SER A 64 3.35 -24.72 7.39
C SER A 64 4.44 -23.89 6.69
N MET A 65 4.66 -24.11 5.39
CA MET A 65 5.55 -23.29 4.56
C MET A 65 4.83 -22.07 3.97
N ASP A 66 3.51 -22.04 4.09
CA ASP A 66 2.65 -21.02 3.54
C ASP A 66 2.35 -19.85 4.47
N VAL A 67 2.17 -18.66 3.89
CA VAL A 67 1.74 -17.45 4.59
C VAL A 67 0.23 -17.29 4.46
N ARG A 68 -0.49 -17.47 5.57
CA ARG A 68 -1.93 -17.20 5.63
C ARG A 68 -2.23 -15.74 5.27
N ILE A 69 -3.06 -15.54 4.25
CA ILE A 69 -3.57 -14.22 3.84
C ILE A 69 -4.72 -13.85 4.79
N ARG A 70 -4.49 -12.81 5.60
CA ARG A 70 -5.47 -12.32 6.58
C ARG A 70 -6.12 -11.01 6.09
N SER A 71 -7.25 -10.68 6.69
CA SER A 71 -7.83 -9.35 6.54
C SER A 71 -6.85 -8.30 7.07
N GLY A 72 -6.82 -7.12 6.46
CA GLY A 72 -5.83 -6.08 6.75
C GLY A 72 -4.69 -6.05 5.73
N THR A 73 -3.62 -5.37 6.12
CA THR A 73 -2.45 -5.14 5.28
C THR A 73 -1.63 -6.41 5.13
N ASN A 74 -1.43 -6.85 3.89
CA ASN A 74 -0.53 -7.94 3.54
C ASN A 74 0.72 -7.36 2.87
N ILE A 75 1.89 -7.92 3.16
CA ILE A 75 3.13 -7.53 2.51
C ILE A 75 3.33 -8.45 1.30
N VAL A 76 3.20 -7.90 0.11
CA VAL A 76 3.43 -8.61 -1.15
C VAL A 76 4.81 -8.25 -1.67
N ILE A 77 5.60 -9.26 -1.97
CA ILE A 77 6.86 -9.10 -2.68
C ILE A 77 6.66 -9.48 -4.15
N PHE A 78 7.44 -8.89 -5.04
CA PHE A 78 7.47 -9.28 -6.44
C PHE A 78 8.90 -9.25 -6.96
N ALA A 79 9.16 -10.05 -7.99
CA ALA A 79 10.40 -10.06 -8.74
C ALA A 79 10.13 -10.54 -10.16
N TYR A 80 10.96 -10.15 -11.13
CA TYR A 80 10.84 -10.64 -12.51
C TYR A 80 12.20 -10.86 -13.18
N GLY A 81 12.25 -11.89 -14.02
CA GLY A 81 13.38 -12.22 -14.89
C GLY A 81 13.34 -11.46 -16.21
N LEU A 82 14.42 -11.54 -16.98
CA LEU A 82 14.51 -11.02 -18.36
C LEU A 82 14.59 -12.15 -19.39
N VAL A 83 14.75 -13.39 -18.91
CA VAL A 83 14.92 -14.59 -19.72
C VAL A 83 14.12 -15.70 -19.05
N ASP A 84 13.60 -16.60 -19.88
CA ASP A 84 12.89 -17.76 -19.39
C ASP A 84 13.83 -18.71 -18.62
N PRO A 85 13.33 -19.34 -17.55
CA PRO A 85 13.94 -20.48 -16.87
C PRO A 85 14.42 -21.57 -17.84
N ASP A 86 15.63 -22.11 -17.62
CA ASP A 86 16.13 -23.27 -18.36
C ASP A 86 15.40 -24.55 -17.91
N LEU A 87 14.54 -25.06 -18.79
CA LEU A 87 13.75 -26.26 -18.59
C LEU A 87 14.57 -27.56 -18.55
N SER A 88 15.88 -27.51 -18.85
CA SER A 88 16.78 -28.67 -18.71
C SER A 88 16.94 -29.10 -17.24
N ARG A 89 16.62 -28.21 -16.29
CA ARG A 89 16.61 -28.49 -14.85
C ARG A 89 15.18 -28.60 -14.34
N GLN A 90 14.96 -29.58 -13.45
CA GLN A 90 13.65 -29.83 -12.84
C GLN A 90 13.10 -28.62 -12.07
N ASP A 91 13.98 -27.72 -11.61
CA ASP A 91 13.60 -26.49 -10.94
C ASP A 91 13.62 -25.24 -11.84
N GLY A 92 13.75 -25.41 -13.16
CA GLY A 92 13.77 -24.32 -14.14
C GLY A 92 14.99 -23.39 -14.06
N ASP A 93 15.91 -23.56 -13.11
CA ASP A 93 17.03 -22.63 -12.90
C ASP A 93 16.63 -21.14 -12.91
N ILE A 94 15.68 -20.77 -12.04
CA ILE A 94 15.26 -19.37 -11.91
C ILE A 94 16.45 -18.48 -11.52
N SER A 95 16.81 -17.58 -12.42
CA SER A 95 17.95 -16.66 -12.26
C SER A 95 17.65 -15.56 -11.24
N TYR A 96 18.72 -14.99 -10.66
CA TYR A 96 18.58 -13.85 -9.76
C TYR A 96 18.01 -12.63 -10.51
N HIS A 97 17.07 -11.93 -9.87
CA HIS A 97 16.31 -10.82 -10.45
C HIS A 97 17.02 -9.45 -10.36
N ASP A 98 18.19 -9.37 -9.71
CA ASP A 98 18.86 -8.09 -9.43
C ASP A 98 17.89 -7.08 -8.77
N ASP A 99 17.87 -5.83 -9.25
CA ASP A 99 17.00 -4.76 -8.78
C ASP A 99 15.56 -4.84 -9.32
N ARG A 100 15.24 -5.85 -10.15
CA ARG A 100 13.88 -6.08 -10.70
C ARG A 100 12.98 -6.77 -9.67
N ARG A 101 12.86 -6.13 -8.51
CA ARG A 101 12.11 -6.62 -7.36
C ARG A 101 11.51 -5.46 -6.58
N GLY A 102 10.52 -5.77 -5.74
CA GLY A 102 9.98 -4.77 -4.84
C GLY A 102 9.08 -5.37 -3.77
N THR A 103 8.54 -4.50 -2.95
CA THR A 103 7.62 -4.84 -1.87
C THR A 103 6.51 -3.82 -1.84
N ARG A 104 5.28 -4.27 -1.63
CA ARG A 104 4.11 -3.42 -1.51
C ARG A 104 3.21 -3.93 -0.39
N MET A 105 2.72 -3.00 0.42
CA MET A 105 1.69 -3.26 1.41
C MET A 105 0.33 -3.08 0.74
N ILE A 106 -0.46 -4.15 0.65
CA ILE A 106 -1.80 -4.13 0.03
C ILE A 106 -2.81 -4.96 0.84
N PRO A 107 -4.07 -4.51 0.95
CA PRO A 107 -5.14 -5.35 1.45
C PRO A 107 -5.56 -6.35 0.35
N LEU A 108 -5.28 -7.64 0.55
CA LEU A 108 -5.65 -8.69 -0.41
C LEU A 108 -7.10 -9.19 -0.22
N GLN A 109 -7.68 -8.95 0.95
CA GLN A 109 -9.10 -9.18 1.19
C GLN A 109 -9.83 -7.85 1.05
N SER A 110 -10.81 -7.80 0.14
CA SER A 110 -11.56 -6.58 -0.15
C SER A 110 -12.32 -6.07 1.08
N TYR A 111 -12.24 -4.75 1.31
CA TYR A 111 -13.09 -4.03 2.23
C TYR A 111 -14.35 -3.53 1.50
N GLY A 112 -15.25 -4.45 1.15
CA GLY A 112 -16.52 -4.10 0.50
C GLY A 112 -16.36 -3.35 -0.83
N ASN A 113 -17.48 -2.95 -1.42
CA ASN A 113 -17.43 -2.01 -2.53
C ASN A 113 -17.06 -0.63 -1.98
N PRO A 114 -16.22 0.16 -2.66
CA PRO A 114 -16.07 1.56 -2.32
C PRO A 114 -17.47 2.21 -2.27
N PRO A 115 -17.71 3.17 -1.36
CA PRO A 115 -18.96 3.92 -1.35
C PRO A 115 -19.21 4.45 -2.78
N SER A 116 -20.40 4.20 -3.33
CA SER A 116 -20.74 4.73 -4.66
C SER A 116 -20.59 6.25 -4.67
N GLU A 117 -19.95 6.81 -5.70
CA GLU A 117 -19.77 8.26 -5.88
C GLU A 117 -21.11 9.02 -5.78
N ASP A 118 -22.21 8.37 -6.17
CA ASP A 118 -23.59 8.86 -6.05
C ASP A 118 -23.98 9.32 -4.63
N LYS A 119 -23.28 8.88 -3.58
CA LYS A 119 -23.55 9.30 -2.19
C LYS A 119 -23.20 10.76 -1.91
N PHE A 120 -22.38 11.38 -2.75
CA PHE A 120 -21.94 12.76 -2.56
C PHE A 120 -22.64 13.75 -3.51
N ALA A 121 -23.56 13.26 -4.35
CA ALA A 121 -24.31 14.11 -5.26
C ALA A 121 -25.20 15.11 -4.49
N GLY A 122 -25.03 16.40 -4.79
CA GLY A 122 -25.81 17.48 -4.17
C GLY A 122 -25.32 17.94 -2.79
N LEU A 123 -24.16 17.48 -2.34
CA LEU A 123 -23.50 18.01 -1.14
C LEU A 123 -22.65 19.24 -1.48
N ASP A 124 -22.63 20.20 -0.56
CA ASP A 124 -21.67 21.31 -0.61
C ASP A 124 -20.26 20.80 -0.27
N SER A 125 -19.26 21.35 -0.97
CA SER A 125 -17.85 21.06 -0.71
C SER A 125 -17.16 22.28 -0.13
N PHE A 126 -16.30 22.04 0.85
CA PHE A 126 -15.46 23.05 1.45
C PHE A 126 -14.02 22.60 1.36
N GLU A 127 -13.16 23.53 0.94
CA GLU A 127 -11.73 23.31 0.87
C GLU A 127 -11.02 24.22 1.85
N PHE A 128 -10.06 23.64 2.54
CA PHE A 128 -9.21 24.36 3.46
C PHE A 128 -7.77 24.23 2.96
N ARG A 129 -6.99 25.28 2.88
CA ARG A 129 -5.59 25.20 2.41
C ARG A 129 -4.67 26.00 3.32
N LEU A 130 -3.45 25.50 3.49
CA LEU A 130 -2.37 26.32 4.02
C LEU A 130 -1.97 27.35 2.94
N ASN A 131 -1.85 28.61 3.32
CA ASN A 131 -1.58 29.69 2.36
C ASN A 131 -0.08 29.79 2.11
N ASN A 132 0.43 29.09 1.08
CA ASN A 132 1.85 29.09 0.70
C ASN A 132 2.81 28.85 1.90
N TYR A 133 2.40 27.97 2.83
CA TYR A 133 3.22 27.66 3.99
C TYR A 133 4.53 27.01 3.55
N ARG A 134 5.64 27.55 4.04
CA ARG A 134 6.96 26.99 3.78
C ARG A 134 7.35 26.11 4.95
N VAL A 135 7.38 24.79 4.71
CA VAL A 135 7.83 23.83 5.71
C VAL A 135 9.27 24.18 6.15
N PRO A 136 9.53 24.32 7.47
CA PRO A 136 10.86 24.53 7.99
C PRO A 136 11.83 23.42 7.59
N SER A 137 13.13 23.72 7.56
CA SER A 137 14.17 22.75 7.26
C SER A 137 14.52 21.81 8.43
N THR A 138 13.62 21.69 9.42
CA THR A 138 13.78 20.77 10.55
C THR A 138 13.34 19.37 10.15
N GLU A 139 13.82 18.35 10.88
CA GLU A 139 13.56 16.95 10.56
C GLU A 139 12.06 16.60 10.62
N THR A 140 11.32 17.21 11.54
CA THR A 140 9.87 17.02 11.68
C THR A 140 9.23 18.36 12.01
N THR A 141 8.06 18.61 11.41
CA THR A 141 7.25 19.79 11.67
C THR A 141 5.79 19.37 11.82
N TYR A 142 5.17 19.75 12.94
CA TYR A 142 3.74 19.70 13.12
C TYR A 142 3.19 21.12 12.99
N HIS A 143 2.48 21.40 11.89
CA HIS A 143 1.88 22.70 11.63
C HIS A 143 0.38 22.63 11.89
N CYS A 144 -0.10 23.53 12.73
CA CYS A 144 -1.48 23.60 13.15
C CYS A 144 -2.10 24.87 12.59
N LYS A 145 -3.22 24.70 11.89
CA LYS A 145 -4.07 25.77 11.41
C LYS A 145 -5.50 25.35 11.62
N HIS A 146 -6.36 26.32 11.92
CA HIS A 146 -7.79 26.13 11.83
C HIS A 146 -8.15 25.89 10.35
N LYS A 147 -8.13 24.61 9.96
CA LYS A 147 -8.50 24.01 8.68
C LYS A 147 -7.40 23.98 7.60
N ALA A 148 -7.11 22.80 7.05
CA ALA A 148 -6.22 22.60 5.89
C ALA A 148 -6.57 21.31 5.11
N LEU A 149 -6.09 21.19 3.87
CA LEU A 149 -6.12 20.07 2.93
C LEU A 149 -4.71 19.91 2.34
N ILE A 150 -4.42 18.71 1.88
CA ILE A 150 -3.14 18.35 1.26
C ILE A 150 -3.18 18.71 -0.22
N ASP A 151 -2.19 19.49 -0.67
CA ASP A 151 -1.89 19.63 -2.10
C ASP A 151 -1.22 18.33 -2.59
N PRO A 152 -1.75 17.65 -3.64
CA PRO A 152 -1.14 16.45 -4.21
C PRO A 152 0.33 16.60 -4.60
N ALA A 153 0.80 17.82 -4.90
CA ALA A 153 2.20 18.10 -5.19
C ALA A 153 3.14 17.87 -3.99
N ASN A 154 2.60 17.82 -2.77
CA ASN A 154 3.36 17.73 -1.52
C ASN A 154 3.25 16.34 -0.85
N ARG A 155 2.84 15.30 -1.59
CA ARG A 155 2.66 13.92 -1.05
C ARG A 155 3.93 13.30 -0.47
N ASP A 156 5.10 13.73 -0.93
CA ASP A 156 6.38 13.21 -0.43
C ASP A 156 6.75 13.81 0.95
N ILE A 157 6.20 14.97 1.30
CA ILE A 157 6.52 15.71 2.53
C ILE A 157 5.40 15.69 3.58
N VAL A 158 4.13 15.53 3.17
CA VAL A 158 3.00 15.44 4.12
C VAL A 158 2.62 13.99 4.32
N HIS A 159 2.81 13.47 5.55
CA HIS A 159 2.53 12.07 5.87
C HIS A 159 1.25 11.87 6.68
N HIS A 160 0.79 12.91 7.39
CA HIS A 160 -0.42 12.88 8.22
C HIS A 160 -1.17 14.20 8.11
N GLN A 161 -2.49 14.11 8.21
CA GLN A 161 -3.38 15.25 8.34
C GLN A 161 -4.52 14.89 9.29
N LEU A 162 -4.79 15.76 10.25
CA LEU A 162 -5.90 15.63 11.18
C LEU A 162 -6.74 16.90 11.12
N VAL A 163 -8.05 16.73 11.01
CA VAL A 163 -9.03 17.81 11.11
C VAL A 163 -9.79 17.62 12.40
N TYR A 164 -9.77 18.66 13.21
CA TYR A 164 -10.35 18.68 14.53
C TYR A 164 -11.61 19.54 14.58
N GLU A 165 -12.55 19.16 15.43
CA GLU A 165 -13.71 19.96 15.79
C GLU A 165 -13.45 20.65 17.13
N CYS A 166 -13.70 21.96 17.17
CA CYS A 166 -13.59 22.73 18.40
C CYS A 166 -14.83 22.56 19.29
N ASP A 167 -14.65 22.77 20.61
CA ASP A 167 -15.79 22.95 21.51
C ASP A 167 -16.71 24.05 20.94
N PRO A 168 -18.02 23.78 20.72
CA PRO A 168 -18.95 24.78 20.21
C PRO A 168 -19.08 26.02 21.10
N ALA A 169 -18.72 25.93 22.39
CA ALA A 169 -18.69 27.05 23.32
C ALA A 169 -17.40 27.88 23.22
N ALA A 170 -16.38 27.39 22.51
CA ALA A 170 -15.15 28.14 22.29
C ALA A 170 -15.41 29.31 21.32
N ILE A 171 -15.09 30.53 21.78
CA ILE A 171 -15.24 31.74 20.99
C ILE A 171 -13.90 32.00 20.30
N PHE A 172 -13.88 31.82 18.98
CA PHE A 172 -12.74 32.17 18.14
C PHE A 172 -13.02 33.50 17.43
N ASP A 173 -11.97 34.32 17.30
CA ASP A 173 -11.98 35.42 16.34
C ASP A 173 -11.63 34.83 14.97
N ASP A 174 -12.64 34.60 14.13
CA ASP A 174 -12.47 34.06 12.77
C ASP A 174 -11.50 34.89 11.92
N ALA A 175 -11.32 36.19 12.23
CA ALA A 175 -10.38 37.06 11.54
C ALA A 175 -8.91 36.84 11.97
N ASN A 176 -8.68 36.23 13.14
CA ASN A 176 -7.35 36.05 13.75
C ASN A 176 -7.16 34.62 14.31
N LEU A 177 -7.56 33.62 13.53
CA LEU A 177 -7.36 32.22 13.91
C LEU A 177 -5.85 31.91 14.03
N PRO A 178 -5.41 31.29 15.14
CA PRO A 178 -4.00 30.95 15.33
C PRO A 178 -3.53 29.96 14.25
N GLU A 179 -2.40 30.29 13.64
CA GLU A 179 -1.65 29.45 12.69
C GLU A 179 -0.18 29.43 13.13
N GLY A 180 0.42 28.24 13.17
CA GLY A 180 1.82 28.11 13.57
C GLY A 180 2.24 26.67 13.85
N LEU A 181 3.42 26.52 14.47
CA LEU A 181 3.86 25.24 15.00
C LEU A 181 2.93 24.81 16.12
N CYS A 182 2.45 23.56 16.09
CA CYS A 182 1.51 23.05 17.08
C CYS A 182 2.00 23.22 18.52
N ASP A 183 3.32 23.13 18.74
CA ASP A 183 3.94 23.25 20.07
C ASP A 183 4.07 24.70 20.57
N GLU A 184 3.92 25.69 19.68
CA GLU A 184 4.03 27.12 19.99
C GLU A 184 2.67 27.82 20.07
N ILE A 185 1.59 27.06 19.84
CA ILE A 185 0.27 27.60 19.62
C ILE A 185 -0.47 27.91 20.93
N ASN A 186 -1.31 28.95 20.82
CA ASN A 186 -2.22 29.45 21.85
C ASN A 186 -3.08 28.32 22.48
N PRO A 187 -3.28 28.29 23.81
CA PRO A 187 -4.16 27.34 24.51
C PRO A 187 -5.60 27.27 23.94
N GLN A 188 -6.04 28.26 23.16
CA GLN A 188 -7.31 28.18 22.43
C GLN A 188 -7.41 27.00 21.44
N ILE A 189 -6.30 26.51 20.85
CA ILE A 189 -6.32 25.33 19.97
C ILE A 189 -6.46 24.03 20.76
N GLU A 190 -6.05 23.98 22.03
CA GLU A 190 -6.29 22.82 22.91
C GLU A 190 -7.79 22.55 23.08
N LEU A 191 -8.65 23.57 22.93
CA LEU A 191 -10.10 23.42 22.93
C LEU A 191 -10.65 22.70 21.69
N CYS A 192 -9.78 22.41 20.70
CA CYS A 192 -10.14 21.68 19.49
C CYS A 192 -9.57 20.27 19.43
N THR A 193 -8.63 19.88 20.29
CA THR A 193 -7.93 18.59 20.12
C THR A 193 -8.71 17.35 20.58
N THR A 194 -9.94 17.51 21.05
CA THR A 194 -10.72 16.42 21.67
C THR A 194 -11.56 15.63 20.67
N ASN A 195 -12.05 16.29 19.61
CA ASN A 195 -12.91 15.68 18.61
C ASN A 195 -12.25 15.70 17.23
N ILE A 196 -12.12 14.55 16.59
CA ILE A 196 -11.52 14.42 15.27
C ILE A 196 -12.63 14.27 14.23
N ALA A 197 -12.75 15.24 13.33
CA ALA A 197 -13.68 15.23 12.20
C ALA A 197 -13.17 14.33 11.06
N SER A 198 -11.87 14.39 10.76
CA SER A 198 -11.25 13.52 9.75
C SER A 198 -9.77 13.30 10.00
N ILE A 199 -9.27 12.18 9.49
CA ILE A 199 -7.85 11.82 9.52
C ILE A 199 -7.47 11.33 8.14
N TRP A 200 -6.28 11.73 7.70
CA TRP A 200 -5.60 11.12 6.57
C TRP A 200 -4.17 10.78 6.97
N ALA A 201 -3.66 9.68 6.43
CA ALA A 201 -2.27 9.28 6.54
C ALA A 201 -1.82 8.60 5.25
N VAL A 202 -0.50 8.48 5.05
CA VAL A 202 0.07 7.75 3.90
C VAL A 202 -0.58 6.37 3.75
N GLY A 203 -1.08 6.09 2.54
CA GLY A 203 -1.76 4.84 2.22
C GLY A 203 -3.29 4.86 2.39
N GLY A 204 -3.86 5.94 2.93
CA GLY A 204 -5.30 6.18 2.90
C GLY A 204 -5.77 6.68 1.52
N ASP A 205 -6.84 6.08 1.00
CA ASP A 205 -7.52 6.53 -0.21
C ASP A 205 -8.32 7.83 0.06
N TYR A 206 -8.51 8.63 -0.99
CA TYR A 206 -9.24 9.90 -1.02
C TYR A 206 -10.62 9.76 -1.66
#